data_AF-A0A3M1DQN1-F1
#
_entry.id   AF-A0A3M1DQN1-F1
#
_cell.length_a   1.000
_cell.length_b   1.000
_cell.length_c   1.000
_cell.angle_alpha   90.00
_cell.angle_beta   90.00
_cell.angle_gamma   90.00
#
_symmetry.space_group_name_H-M   'P 1'
#
loop_
_entity.id
_entity.type
_entity.pdbx_description
1 polymer ?
#
loop_
_entity_poly.entity_id
_entity_poly.type
_entity_poly.pdbx_seq_one_letter_code
_entity_poly.pdbx_strand_id
1 'polypeptide(L)'
;MPNATRSGWKAPRAFAAGFLLALHAGTAGAGPEGGVVVAGQGQISRPDAGTTVIDQRSHNLAIDWQRFNVAPQELVRFNQPGSTASALNRIFDQNPSQILGRIQANGRVLLMNPNGIVFGAGARVQVGSLVAGALQADVAEFMAGHMRLEGLEGTDGIVVNQGLLQAATGGSVSLLGKAVRNEGVIIANAGKVNLLAGDRLTLDFDGDGLLRFAVDRSVMDNARSLDAAVSNSGEITADGGQVLLSGHAAQEVFTHTINNSGVIRAARIDRSGGKVRLVGLGPGASVLNTGSLTATGGPGESGGSVRVLGQQVTLAAGSRIDASGPAGGGEVLIGGDTRGASPEIGNAVRTRVEAGAVVRADATDRGDGGKVVVWADDTTDFSGAISARGGPRGGDGGFVEVSGKRHLRFDGSADRRAPAGSPGTLLLDPGSITVCNGAGCGNSTDTYEDAVIAAALATGNVILDTSAAGAPITPGGTSGSDNGLAQTVTFNTGTSIVWNAATAFTVNAGTDVTMNNATVTGSNAGSTFTVNFGQQNAGNQLDLGSSTITAAGGVTFNGGTGSDTIVGSTAGNAFVISGGDSGTVNGFTFTSVENLTGSNTADD
;
A
#
# COMPACT_ATOMS: atom_id res chain seq x y z
N MET A 1 106.43 1.93 9.73
CA MET A 1 105.11 2.41 10.18
C MET A 1 104.73 3.63 9.35
N PRO A 2 103.47 3.82 8.92
CA PRO A 2 102.37 2.86 8.77
C PRO A 2 101.61 2.96 7.40
N ASN A 3 100.82 1.91 7.12
CA ASN A 3 99.43 1.86 6.61
C ASN A 3 98.95 2.74 5.44
N ALA A 4 97.99 2.34 4.59
CA ALA A 4 97.23 1.11 4.35
C ALA A 4 96.24 1.37 3.18
N THR A 5 95.83 0.28 2.49
CA THR A 5 94.48 -0.02 1.89
C THR A 5 93.89 0.93 0.82
N ARG A 6 93.09 0.52 -0.19
CA ARG A 6 92.24 -0.65 -0.54
C ARG A 6 91.83 -0.51 -2.04
N SER A 7 91.86 -1.59 -2.85
CA SER A 7 90.70 -2.40 -3.33
C SER A 7 89.83 -1.83 -4.47
N GLY A 8 89.72 -2.58 -5.58
CA GLY A 8 88.65 -2.43 -6.59
C GLY A 8 88.82 -3.36 -7.80
N TRP A 9 88.06 -4.46 -7.84
CA TRP A 9 88.15 -5.58 -8.78
C TRP A 9 87.50 -5.36 -10.17
N LYS A 10 87.95 -6.17 -11.13
CA LYS A 10 87.57 -6.26 -12.54
C LYS A 10 86.28 -7.07 -12.75
N ALA A 11 85.49 -6.70 -13.75
CA ALA A 11 84.36 -7.47 -14.27
C ALA A 11 84.76 -8.39 -15.44
N PRO A 12 84.04 -9.50 -15.67
CA PRO A 12 83.85 -10.02 -17.02
C PRO A 12 82.38 -10.24 -17.41
N ARG A 13 82.17 -10.19 -18.72
CA ARG A 13 80.90 -10.29 -19.46
C ARG A 13 80.39 -11.74 -19.52
N ALA A 14 79.07 -11.93 -19.43
CA ALA A 14 78.39 -13.19 -19.73
C ALA A 14 77.32 -12.98 -20.82
N PHE A 15 77.32 -13.87 -21.81
CA PHE A 15 76.33 -14.00 -22.89
C PHE A 15 75.04 -14.63 -22.34
N ALA A 16 73.87 -14.06 -22.63
CA ALA A 16 72.56 -14.62 -22.29
C ALA A 16 71.85 -15.12 -23.56
N ALA A 17 71.45 -16.39 -23.53
CA ALA A 17 70.63 -17.05 -24.54
C ALA A 17 69.15 -16.64 -24.38
N GLY A 18 68.51 -16.24 -25.48
CA GLY A 18 67.10 -15.84 -25.50
C GLY A 18 66.17 -17.05 -25.42
N PHE A 19 65.41 -17.14 -24.32
CA PHE A 19 64.28 -18.05 -24.16
C PHE A 19 63.02 -17.32 -24.63
N LEU A 20 62.47 -17.69 -25.79
CA LEU A 20 61.16 -17.19 -26.25
C LEU A 20 60.08 -17.81 -25.37
N LEU A 21 59.62 -17.06 -24.37
CA LEU A 21 58.43 -17.38 -23.59
C LEU A 21 57.20 -17.08 -24.46
N ALA A 22 56.61 -18.12 -25.05
CA ALA A 22 55.29 -18.02 -25.67
C ALA A 22 54.24 -17.79 -24.57
N LEU A 23 53.95 -16.51 -24.30
CA LEU A 23 52.77 -16.09 -23.54
C LEU A 23 51.52 -16.60 -24.28
N HIS A 24 51.04 -17.76 -23.87
CA HIS A 24 49.68 -18.18 -24.17
C HIS A 24 48.77 -17.24 -23.37
N ALA A 25 48.26 -16.21 -24.05
CA ALA A 25 47.14 -15.44 -23.54
C ALA A 25 45.97 -16.41 -23.40
N GLY A 26 45.79 -16.96 -22.19
CA GLY A 26 44.60 -17.72 -21.85
C GLY A 26 43.42 -16.81 -22.12
N THR A 27 42.55 -17.21 -23.04
CA THR A 27 41.23 -16.59 -23.19
C THR A 27 40.49 -16.83 -21.88
N ALA A 28 40.52 -15.86 -20.98
CA ALA A 28 39.68 -15.87 -19.78
C ALA A 28 38.23 -15.94 -20.27
N GLY A 29 37.63 -17.13 -20.22
CA GLY A 29 36.25 -17.34 -20.64
C GLY A 29 35.36 -16.68 -19.60
N ALA A 30 34.81 -15.51 -19.93
CA ALA A 30 34.24 -14.58 -18.97
C ALA A 30 32.80 -14.91 -18.51
N GLY A 31 32.22 -16.05 -18.92
CA GLY A 31 30.87 -16.49 -18.53
C GLY A 31 30.84 -17.39 -17.29
N PRO A 32 29.66 -17.88 -16.86
CA PRO A 32 29.49 -18.67 -15.62
C PRO A 32 30.44 -19.87 -15.53
N GLU A 33 31.14 -20.04 -14.41
CA GLU A 33 32.27 -20.96 -14.24
C GLU A 33 31.92 -22.15 -13.32
N GLY A 34 32.51 -23.31 -13.62
CA GLY A 34 32.43 -24.50 -12.75
C GLY A 34 31.03 -25.12 -12.63
N GLY A 35 30.18 -24.96 -13.66
CA GLY A 35 28.82 -25.51 -13.68
C GLY A 35 28.78 -27.04 -13.67
N VAL A 36 28.02 -27.63 -12.75
CA VAL A 36 27.80 -29.08 -12.62
C VAL A 36 26.31 -29.34 -12.50
N VAL A 37 25.76 -30.18 -13.38
CA VAL A 37 24.36 -30.64 -13.27
C VAL A 37 24.28 -31.63 -12.11
N VAL A 38 23.48 -31.31 -11.09
CA VAL A 38 23.34 -32.12 -9.86
C VAL A 38 21.99 -32.82 -9.74
N ALA A 39 20.97 -32.37 -10.47
CA ALA A 39 19.69 -33.07 -10.61
C ALA A 39 19.01 -32.75 -11.95
N GLY A 40 18.20 -33.69 -12.46
CA GLY A 40 17.58 -33.57 -13.79
C GLY A 40 18.52 -33.99 -14.92
N GLN A 41 18.16 -33.63 -16.15
CA GLN A 41 18.90 -33.95 -17.37
C GLN A 41 19.14 -32.67 -18.16
N GLY A 42 20.40 -32.38 -18.45
CA GLY A 42 20.78 -31.24 -19.28
C GLY A 42 22.28 -31.24 -19.56
N GLN A 43 22.72 -30.36 -20.45
CA GLN A 43 24.12 -30.18 -20.79
C GLN A 43 24.48 -28.69 -20.81
N ILE A 44 25.67 -28.38 -20.30
CA ILE A 44 26.26 -27.04 -20.38
C ILE A 44 27.28 -27.07 -21.52
N SER A 45 27.22 -26.09 -22.42
CA SER A 45 28.19 -25.91 -23.50
C SER A 45 28.57 -24.44 -23.67
N ARG A 46 29.75 -24.22 -24.24
CA ARG A 46 30.26 -22.89 -24.59
C ARG A 46 30.65 -22.91 -26.08
N PRO A 47 29.72 -22.66 -27.00
CA PRO A 47 29.99 -22.73 -28.44
C PRO A 47 31.02 -21.68 -28.90
N ASP A 48 31.13 -20.57 -28.16
CA ASP A 48 32.11 -19.51 -28.38
C ASP A 48 32.52 -18.87 -27.04
N ALA A 49 33.44 -17.91 -27.09
CA ALA A 49 34.00 -17.29 -25.89
C ALA A 49 33.01 -16.41 -25.09
N GLY A 50 31.91 -15.95 -25.70
CA GLY A 50 30.94 -15.05 -25.07
C GLY A 50 29.59 -15.68 -24.78
N THR A 51 29.39 -16.96 -25.14
CA THR A 51 28.09 -17.62 -25.03
C THR A 51 28.19 -18.88 -24.18
N THR A 52 27.34 -18.98 -23.16
CA THR A 52 27.08 -20.21 -22.41
C THR A 52 25.67 -20.70 -22.74
N VAL A 53 25.53 -21.95 -23.15
CA VAL A 53 24.26 -22.58 -23.47
C VAL A 53 23.98 -23.71 -22.48
N ILE A 54 22.79 -23.70 -21.89
CA ILE A 54 22.27 -24.76 -21.05
C ILE A 54 21.13 -25.44 -21.82
N ASP A 55 21.41 -26.61 -22.38
CA ASP A 55 20.43 -27.44 -23.08
C ASP A 55 19.77 -28.38 -22.07
N GLN A 56 18.64 -27.95 -21.51
CA GLN A 56 17.85 -28.71 -20.54
C GLN A 56 16.93 -29.71 -21.26
N ARG A 57 16.87 -30.94 -20.75
CA ARG A 57 16.08 -32.07 -21.31
C ARG A 57 14.98 -32.57 -20.38
N SER A 58 15.09 -32.34 -19.07
CA SER A 58 14.06 -32.66 -18.08
C SER A 58 13.19 -31.45 -17.73
N HIS A 59 12.02 -31.69 -17.14
CA HIS A 59 11.13 -30.60 -16.68
C HIS A 59 11.80 -29.70 -15.61
N ASN A 60 12.48 -30.30 -14.63
CA ASN A 60 13.29 -29.61 -13.64
C ASN A 60 14.77 -29.97 -13.82
N LEU A 61 15.65 -28.97 -13.74
CA LEU A 61 17.11 -29.10 -13.81
C LEU A 61 17.72 -28.29 -12.66
N ALA A 62 18.66 -28.88 -11.92
CA ALA A 62 19.44 -28.16 -10.91
C ALA A 62 20.93 -28.18 -11.29
N ILE A 63 21.55 -27.01 -11.24
CA ILE A 63 22.95 -26.79 -11.58
C ILE A 63 23.63 -26.05 -10.43
N ASP A 64 24.75 -26.59 -10.00
CA ASP A 64 25.66 -25.96 -9.05
C ASP A 64 26.77 -25.23 -9.81
N TRP A 65 27.03 -23.99 -9.45
CA TRP A 65 28.03 -23.13 -10.07
C TRP A 65 29.05 -22.66 -9.03
N GLN A 66 30.34 -22.70 -9.39
CA GLN A 66 31.38 -22.06 -8.58
C GLN A 66 31.26 -20.54 -8.65
N ARG A 67 30.91 -20.02 -9.83
CA ARG A 67 30.63 -18.60 -10.07
C ARG A 67 29.61 -18.45 -11.18
N PHE A 68 28.70 -17.50 -11.04
CA PHE A 68 27.78 -17.11 -12.10
C PHE A 68 27.81 -15.59 -12.27
N ASN A 69 28.66 -15.14 -13.17
CA ASN A 69 28.72 -13.76 -13.66
C ASN A 69 28.47 -13.76 -15.16
N VAL A 70 27.97 -12.64 -15.69
CA VAL A 70 27.72 -12.45 -17.12
C VAL A 70 28.23 -11.07 -17.51
N ALA A 71 29.36 -10.98 -18.20
CA ALA A 71 29.95 -9.71 -18.61
C ALA A 71 29.10 -9.01 -19.70
N PRO A 72 29.28 -7.70 -19.96
CA PRO A 72 28.38 -6.92 -20.83
C PRO A 72 28.13 -7.47 -22.24
N GLN A 73 29.11 -8.16 -22.83
CA GLN A 73 29.00 -8.73 -24.19
C GLN A 73 28.52 -10.17 -24.21
N GLU A 74 28.31 -10.77 -23.04
CA GLU A 74 28.04 -12.19 -22.92
C GLU A 74 26.56 -12.53 -22.94
N LEU A 75 26.29 -13.80 -23.26
CA LEU A 75 24.97 -14.38 -23.28
C LEU A 75 24.98 -15.72 -22.52
N VAL A 76 24.06 -15.86 -21.57
CA VAL A 76 23.65 -17.16 -21.05
C VAL A 76 22.29 -17.51 -21.62
N ARG A 77 22.19 -18.64 -22.32
CA ARG A 77 20.95 -19.10 -22.95
C ARG A 77 20.52 -20.45 -22.38
N PHE A 78 19.31 -20.52 -21.87
CA PHE A 78 18.66 -21.76 -21.45
C PHE A 78 17.69 -22.22 -22.55
N ASN A 79 17.97 -23.37 -23.14
CA ASN A 79 17.06 -24.05 -24.06
C ASN A 79 16.32 -25.13 -23.25
N GLN A 80 15.07 -24.87 -22.90
CA GLN A 80 14.28 -25.72 -22.00
C GLN A 80 13.18 -26.46 -22.78
N PRO A 81 12.69 -27.62 -22.28
CA PRO A 81 11.67 -28.40 -23.00
C PRO A 81 10.32 -27.68 -23.22
N GLY A 82 10.02 -26.65 -22.43
CA GLY A 82 8.80 -25.85 -22.55
C GLY A 82 8.80 -24.66 -21.60
N SER A 83 7.76 -23.82 -21.68
CA SER A 83 7.66 -22.58 -20.90
C SER A 83 7.45 -22.79 -19.40
N THR A 84 7.01 -23.99 -19.00
CA THR A 84 6.83 -24.37 -17.59
C THR A 84 8.04 -25.07 -16.99
N ALA A 85 9.02 -25.48 -17.80
CA ALA A 85 10.24 -26.13 -17.32
C ALA A 85 11.09 -25.16 -16.50
N SER A 86 11.74 -25.65 -15.46
CA SER A 86 12.48 -24.85 -14.48
C SER A 86 13.95 -25.24 -14.41
N ALA A 87 14.83 -24.24 -14.40
CA ALA A 87 16.26 -24.40 -14.18
C ALA A 87 16.69 -23.68 -12.89
N LEU A 88 17.00 -24.44 -11.85
CA LEU A 88 17.61 -23.94 -10.62
C LEU A 88 19.13 -23.84 -10.80
N ASN A 89 19.68 -22.65 -10.58
CA ASN A 89 21.11 -22.38 -10.57
C ASN A 89 21.49 -21.94 -9.16
N ARG A 90 22.28 -22.75 -8.45
CA ARG A 90 22.85 -22.41 -7.14
C ARG A 90 24.29 -21.95 -7.31
N ILE A 91 24.64 -20.82 -6.71
CA ILE A 91 25.95 -20.20 -6.85
C ILE A 91 26.68 -20.28 -5.50
N PHE A 92 27.90 -20.83 -5.51
CA PHE A 92 28.76 -20.97 -4.34
C PHE A 92 29.92 -19.96 -4.28
N ASP A 93 29.94 -18.97 -5.19
CA ASP A 93 30.89 -17.85 -5.11
C ASP A 93 30.64 -17.11 -3.78
N GLN A 94 31.71 -16.72 -3.09
CA GLN A 94 31.64 -15.92 -1.87
C GLN A 94 31.28 -14.45 -2.16
N ASN A 95 31.22 -14.07 -3.45
CA ASN A 95 30.84 -12.73 -3.90
C ASN A 95 29.43 -12.72 -4.51
N PRO A 96 28.76 -11.56 -4.50
CA PRO A 96 27.53 -11.38 -5.27
C PRO A 96 27.72 -11.66 -6.76
N SER A 97 26.70 -12.25 -7.39
CA SER A 97 26.67 -12.43 -8.84
C SER A 97 26.54 -11.09 -9.56
N GLN A 98 27.43 -10.83 -10.52
CA GLN A 98 27.38 -9.65 -11.38
C GLN A 98 26.83 -10.03 -12.76
N ILE A 99 25.59 -9.65 -13.01
CA ILE A 99 24.90 -9.87 -14.29
C ILE A 99 24.88 -8.54 -15.03
N LEU A 100 25.76 -8.38 -16.01
CA LEU A 100 25.95 -7.16 -16.79
C LEU A 100 25.57 -7.34 -18.27
N GLY A 101 25.55 -8.59 -18.76
CA GLY A 101 25.17 -8.97 -20.11
C GLY A 101 23.74 -9.50 -20.23
N ARG A 102 23.55 -10.56 -21.02
CA ARG A 102 22.23 -11.10 -21.38
C ARG A 102 21.96 -12.47 -20.78
N ILE A 103 20.74 -12.67 -20.30
CA ILE A 103 20.20 -13.99 -19.97
C ILE A 103 18.92 -14.21 -20.77
N GLN A 104 18.82 -15.34 -21.47
CA GLN A 104 17.66 -15.70 -22.27
C GLN A 104 17.16 -17.11 -21.93
N ALA A 105 15.84 -17.27 -21.77
CA ALA A 105 15.22 -18.58 -21.57
C ALA A 105 13.80 -18.62 -22.13
N ASN A 106 13.36 -19.78 -22.61
CA ASN A 106 11.95 -19.98 -22.97
C ASN A 106 11.07 -20.39 -21.78
N GLY A 107 11.66 -20.91 -20.70
CA GLY A 107 10.96 -21.32 -19.47
C GLY A 107 11.41 -20.53 -18.25
N ARG A 108 11.39 -21.18 -17.09
CA ARG A 108 11.64 -20.57 -15.78
C ARG A 108 13.12 -20.70 -15.41
N VAL A 109 13.73 -19.59 -14.97
CA VAL A 109 15.11 -19.54 -14.48
C VAL A 109 15.09 -19.09 -13.03
N LEU A 110 15.75 -19.87 -12.17
CA LEU A 110 15.98 -19.53 -10.78
C LEU A 110 17.49 -19.34 -10.57
N LEU A 111 17.90 -18.17 -10.08
CA LEU A 111 19.28 -17.82 -9.73
C LEU A 111 19.37 -17.61 -8.22
N MET A 112 20.15 -18.44 -7.52
CA MET A 112 20.27 -18.41 -6.07
C MET A 112 21.72 -18.21 -5.65
N ASN A 113 22.05 -17.00 -5.16
CA ASN A 113 23.36 -16.67 -4.62
C ASN A 113 23.18 -16.00 -3.24
N PRO A 114 23.39 -16.71 -2.12
CA PRO A 114 23.23 -16.15 -0.78
C PRO A 114 24.04 -14.87 -0.52
N ASN A 115 25.15 -14.66 -1.24
CA ASN A 115 25.97 -13.45 -1.11
C ASN A 115 25.35 -12.22 -1.80
N GLY A 116 24.41 -12.42 -2.73
CA GLY A 116 23.68 -11.37 -3.42
C GLY A 116 23.70 -11.49 -4.94
N ILE A 117 22.87 -10.69 -5.61
CA ILE A 117 22.79 -10.63 -7.07
C ILE A 117 22.64 -9.16 -7.50
N VAL A 118 23.46 -8.73 -8.45
CA VAL A 118 23.40 -7.40 -9.06
C VAL A 118 23.18 -7.53 -10.56
N PHE A 119 22.03 -7.07 -11.05
CA PHE A 119 21.79 -6.83 -12.46
C PHE A 119 22.19 -5.39 -12.79
N GLY A 120 23.31 -5.19 -13.47
CA GLY A 120 23.81 -3.85 -13.81
C GLY A 120 22.97 -3.15 -14.87
N ALA A 121 23.19 -1.83 -15.06
CA ALA A 121 22.37 -1.00 -15.95
C ALA A 121 22.29 -1.47 -17.42
N GLY A 122 23.31 -2.18 -17.91
CA GLY A 122 23.32 -2.76 -19.26
C GLY A 122 22.64 -4.14 -19.38
N ALA A 123 22.30 -4.76 -18.25
CA ALA A 123 21.82 -6.13 -18.20
C ALA A 123 20.43 -6.27 -18.83
N ARG A 124 20.22 -7.38 -19.55
CA ARG A 124 18.92 -7.75 -20.12
C ARG A 124 18.61 -9.19 -19.83
N VAL A 125 17.58 -9.43 -19.03
CA VAL A 125 17.08 -10.77 -18.71
C VAL A 125 15.71 -10.94 -19.36
N GLN A 126 15.58 -11.91 -20.26
CA GLN A 126 14.36 -12.22 -20.98
C GLN A 126 14.05 -13.70 -20.84
N VAL A 127 13.05 -14.04 -20.02
CA VAL A 127 12.77 -15.42 -19.62
C VAL A 127 11.27 -15.70 -19.61
N GLY A 128 10.86 -16.97 -19.52
CA GLY A 128 9.47 -17.32 -19.23
C GLY A 128 9.05 -16.79 -17.86
N SER A 129 9.81 -17.12 -16.82
CA SER A 129 9.74 -16.50 -15.48
C SER A 129 11.12 -16.43 -14.84
N LEU A 130 11.34 -15.45 -13.97
CA LEU A 130 12.57 -15.26 -13.19
C LEU A 130 12.28 -15.39 -11.70
N VAL A 131 13.12 -16.15 -10.99
CA VAL A 131 13.31 -16.03 -9.55
C VAL A 131 14.79 -15.72 -9.31
N ALA A 132 15.12 -14.55 -8.75
CA ALA A 132 16.48 -14.20 -8.38
C ALA A 132 16.52 -13.98 -6.86
N GLY A 133 17.22 -14.87 -6.16
CA GLY A 133 17.23 -14.93 -4.70
C GLY A 133 18.63 -14.80 -4.12
N ALA A 134 18.75 -13.98 -3.08
CA ALA A 134 19.92 -13.93 -2.22
C ALA A 134 19.75 -14.81 -0.97
N LEU A 135 19.23 -16.02 -1.18
CA LEU A 135 18.90 -17.01 -0.16
C LEU A 135 19.39 -18.39 -0.61
N GLN A 136 19.56 -19.31 0.33
CA GLN A 136 19.87 -20.71 0.04
C GLN A 136 18.62 -21.45 -0.44
N ALA A 137 18.81 -22.40 -1.36
CA ALA A 137 17.76 -23.26 -1.87
C ALA A 137 18.18 -24.74 -1.79
N ASP A 138 17.25 -25.58 -1.38
CA ASP A 138 17.43 -27.03 -1.35
C ASP A 138 17.01 -27.68 -2.67
N VAL A 139 17.83 -28.59 -3.19
CA VAL A 139 17.59 -29.25 -4.48
C VAL A 139 16.48 -30.30 -4.35
N ALA A 140 16.40 -31.02 -3.24
CA ALA A 140 15.37 -32.05 -3.06
C ALA A 140 13.99 -31.41 -2.95
N GLU A 141 13.85 -30.31 -2.19
CA GLU A 141 12.61 -29.53 -2.14
C GLU A 141 12.23 -29.02 -3.54
N PHE A 142 13.16 -28.34 -4.25
CA PHE A 142 12.90 -27.84 -5.60
C PHE A 142 12.42 -28.93 -6.56
N MET A 143 13.08 -30.10 -6.55
CA MET A 143 12.70 -31.23 -7.40
C MET A 143 11.33 -31.80 -7.02
N ALA A 144 10.89 -31.63 -5.77
CA ALA A 144 9.57 -31.98 -5.27
C ALA A 144 8.50 -30.90 -5.49
N GLY A 145 8.83 -29.78 -6.16
CA GLY A 145 7.87 -28.76 -6.59
C GLY A 145 7.61 -27.61 -5.61
N HIS A 146 8.21 -27.64 -4.43
CA HIS A 146 8.11 -26.59 -3.42
C HIS A 146 9.52 -26.08 -3.08
N MET A 147 9.66 -24.87 -2.56
CA MET A 147 10.96 -24.39 -2.07
C MET A 147 10.83 -23.59 -0.80
N ARG A 148 11.61 -23.96 0.21
CA ARG A 148 11.97 -23.11 1.32
C ARG A 148 13.32 -22.45 1.03
N LEU A 149 13.35 -21.14 1.23
CA LEU A 149 14.51 -20.30 1.01
C LEU A 149 14.93 -19.70 2.34
N GLU A 150 16.21 -19.82 2.69
CA GLU A 150 16.74 -19.33 3.98
C GLU A 150 17.97 -18.44 3.79
N GLY A 151 18.06 -17.38 4.59
CA GLY A 151 19.22 -16.49 4.61
C GLY A 151 20.46 -17.22 5.12
N LEU A 152 21.60 -16.91 4.52
CA LEU A 152 22.89 -17.37 5.03
C LEU A 152 23.41 -16.37 6.07
N GLU A 153 23.77 -16.84 7.25
CA GLU A 153 24.43 -16.01 8.27
C GLU A 153 25.73 -15.41 7.73
N GLY A 154 26.04 -14.18 8.14
CA GLY A 154 27.25 -13.47 7.71
C GLY A 154 27.24 -12.93 6.28
N THR A 155 26.13 -13.04 5.55
CA THR A 155 25.98 -12.46 4.20
C THR A 155 25.05 -11.25 4.19
N ASP A 156 25.34 -10.30 3.29
CA ASP A 156 24.48 -9.12 3.07
C ASP A 156 23.11 -9.52 2.48
N GLY A 157 23.07 -10.55 1.62
CA GLY A 157 21.82 -11.11 1.10
C GLY A 157 21.00 -10.11 0.24
N ILE A 158 21.65 -9.26 -0.55
CA ILE A 158 20.99 -8.17 -1.29
C ILE A 158 20.77 -8.55 -2.77
N VAL A 159 19.58 -8.26 -3.29
CA VAL A 159 19.29 -8.30 -4.73
C VAL A 159 19.06 -6.88 -5.26
N VAL A 160 19.82 -6.48 -6.27
CA VAL A 160 19.73 -5.16 -6.93
C VAL A 160 19.46 -5.32 -8.41
N ASN A 161 18.41 -4.68 -8.92
CA ASN A 161 18.16 -4.53 -10.34
C ASN A 161 18.37 -3.09 -10.81
N GLN A 162 19.31 -2.87 -11.72
CA GLN A 162 19.52 -1.62 -12.47
C GLN A 162 19.23 -1.79 -13.97
N GLY A 163 19.08 -3.03 -14.44
CA GLY A 163 18.86 -3.37 -15.84
C GLY A 163 17.39 -3.57 -16.19
N LEU A 164 17.17 -4.33 -17.27
CA LEU A 164 15.84 -4.76 -17.71
C LEU A 164 15.61 -6.24 -17.37
N LEU A 165 14.61 -6.50 -16.53
CA LEU A 165 14.11 -7.84 -16.24
C LEU A 165 12.73 -8.01 -16.87
N GLN A 166 12.60 -8.94 -17.81
CA GLN A 166 11.37 -9.14 -18.56
C GLN A 166 10.97 -10.62 -18.55
N ALA A 167 9.77 -10.88 -18.06
CA ALA A 167 9.10 -12.17 -18.19
C ALA A 167 8.25 -12.22 -19.46
N ALA A 168 7.97 -13.41 -19.95
CA ALA A 168 6.95 -13.64 -20.97
C ALA A 168 5.57 -13.27 -20.44
N THR A 169 4.60 -13.02 -21.33
CA THR A 169 3.20 -12.77 -20.93
C THR A 169 2.66 -13.93 -20.09
N GLY A 170 2.06 -13.60 -18.94
CA GLY A 170 1.62 -14.59 -17.95
C GLY A 170 2.73 -15.13 -17.04
N GLY A 171 3.98 -14.82 -17.33
CA GLY A 171 5.16 -15.16 -16.52
C GLY A 171 5.35 -14.24 -15.32
N SER A 172 6.36 -14.50 -14.50
CA SER A 172 6.60 -13.73 -13.28
C SER A 172 8.06 -13.33 -13.09
N VAL A 173 8.29 -12.24 -12.38
CA VAL A 173 9.62 -11.85 -11.88
C VAL A 173 9.55 -11.73 -10.36
N SER A 174 10.33 -12.55 -9.65
CA SER A 174 10.43 -12.51 -8.18
C SER A 174 11.88 -12.24 -7.77
N LEU A 175 12.09 -11.15 -7.03
CA LEU A 175 13.38 -10.78 -6.41
C LEU A 175 13.28 -10.98 -4.90
N LEU A 176 14.18 -11.78 -4.34
CA LEU A 176 14.08 -12.28 -2.96
C LEU A 176 15.42 -12.07 -2.22
N GLY A 177 15.40 -11.60 -0.98
CA GLY A 177 16.64 -11.48 -0.19
C GLY A 177 16.42 -10.90 1.19
N LYS A 178 17.50 -10.57 1.90
CA LYS A 178 17.46 -9.75 3.12
C LYS A 178 17.14 -8.29 2.78
N ALA A 179 17.54 -7.83 1.60
CA ALA A 179 17.05 -6.57 1.02
C ALA A 179 16.93 -6.66 -0.50
N VAL A 180 15.98 -5.92 -1.06
CA VAL A 180 15.69 -5.90 -2.50
C VAL A 180 15.58 -4.46 -3.00
N ARG A 181 16.25 -4.15 -4.11
CA ARG A 181 16.23 -2.82 -4.72
C ARG A 181 15.95 -2.92 -6.22
N ASN A 182 14.94 -2.20 -6.68
CA ASN A 182 14.70 -1.97 -8.10
C ASN A 182 14.97 -0.51 -8.46
N GLU A 183 16.01 -0.30 -9.25
CA GLU A 183 16.45 0.98 -9.83
C GLU A 183 16.29 0.97 -11.37
N GLY A 184 16.10 -0.22 -11.94
CA GLY A 184 15.88 -0.44 -13.37
C GLY A 184 14.41 -0.66 -13.72
N VAL A 185 14.17 -1.54 -14.70
CA VAL A 185 12.84 -1.84 -15.23
C VAL A 185 12.50 -3.31 -15.04
N ILE A 186 11.30 -3.60 -14.53
CA ILE A 186 10.74 -4.94 -14.44
C ILE A 186 9.42 -5.01 -15.21
N ILE A 187 9.27 -5.99 -16.10
CA ILE A 187 8.06 -6.19 -16.92
C ILE A 187 7.55 -7.63 -16.78
N ALA A 188 6.28 -7.80 -16.36
CA ALA A 188 5.59 -9.09 -16.27
C ALA A 188 4.08 -8.97 -16.53
N ASN A 189 3.71 -8.58 -17.76
CA ASN A 189 2.31 -8.42 -18.16
C ASN A 189 1.51 -9.73 -18.07
N ALA A 190 0.24 -9.63 -17.67
CA ALA A 190 -0.68 -10.72 -17.30
C ALA A 190 -0.12 -11.65 -16.20
N GLY A 191 0.95 -11.21 -15.54
CA GLY A 191 1.78 -12.00 -14.66
C GLY A 191 1.90 -11.41 -13.27
N LYS A 192 3.02 -11.69 -12.60
CA LYS A 192 3.29 -11.24 -11.23
C LYS A 192 4.70 -10.67 -11.09
N VAL A 193 4.83 -9.55 -10.39
CA VAL A 193 6.13 -9.04 -9.90
C VAL A 193 6.13 -9.07 -8.38
N ASN A 194 7.13 -9.72 -7.78
CA ASN A 194 7.29 -9.81 -6.33
C ASN A 194 8.68 -9.33 -5.91
N LEU A 195 8.75 -8.34 -5.02
CA LEU A 195 10.00 -7.90 -4.39
C LEU A 195 9.88 -8.13 -2.89
N LEU A 196 10.65 -9.09 -2.37
CA LEU A 196 10.44 -9.62 -1.03
C LEU A 196 11.71 -9.58 -0.19
N ALA A 197 11.61 -8.93 0.97
CA ALA A 197 12.65 -8.89 1.98
C ALA A 197 12.28 -9.73 3.21
N GLY A 198 13.15 -10.66 3.58
CA GLY A 198 12.96 -11.59 4.70
C GLY A 198 14.13 -12.56 4.86
N ASP A 199 14.25 -13.16 6.04
CA ASP A 199 15.32 -14.14 6.35
C ASP A 199 14.90 -15.60 6.07
N ARG A 200 13.59 -15.88 5.99
CA ARG A 200 13.06 -17.15 5.49
C ARG A 200 11.81 -16.90 4.66
N LEU A 201 11.73 -17.52 3.49
CA LEU A 201 10.63 -17.42 2.54
C LEU A 201 10.24 -18.80 2.04
N THR A 202 8.94 -19.04 1.85
CA THR A 202 8.44 -20.25 1.17
C THR A 202 7.87 -19.88 -0.19
N LEU A 203 8.12 -20.72 -1.19
CA LEU A 203 7.70 -20.57 -2.57
C LEU A 203 7.04 -21.88 -3.01
N ASP A 204 5.81 -21.81 -3.51
CA ASP A 204 5.06 -22.94 -4.05
C ASP A 204 4.71 -22.65 -5.51
N PHE A 205 4.86 -23.63 -6.40
CA PHE A 205 4.75 -23.47 -7.85
C PHE A 205 3.43 -24.00 -8.45
N ASP A 206 2.41 -24.25 -7.63
CA ASP A 206 1.12 -24.79 -8.06
C ASP A 206 0.16 -23.76 -8.71
N GLY A 207 -0.85 -24.29 -9.41
CA GLY A 207 -1.56 -23.69 -10.55
C GLY A 207 -2.39 -22.40 -10.36
N ASP A 208 -2.40 -21.77 -9.20
CA ASP A 208 -2.98 -20.43 -8.99
C ASP A 208 -1.90 -19.31 -8.96
N GLY A 209 -0.63 -19.71 -9.01
CA GLY A 209 0.53 -18.84 -8.91
C GLY A 209 0.53 -18.01 -7.63
N LEU A 210 -0.27 -18.35 -6.64
CA LEU A 210 -0.30 -17.67 -5.36
C LEU A 210 0.90 -18.17 -4.58
N LEU A 211 1.98 -17.42 -4.70
CA LEU A 211 3.12 -17.59 -3.84
C LEU A 211 2.66 -17.27 -2.41
N ARG A 212 2.44 -18.31 -1.58
CA ARG A 212 2.32 -18.14 -0.13
C ARG A 212 3.71 -17.85 0.40
N PHE A 213 4.08 -16.58 0.28
CA PHE A 213 5.21 -16.05 0.99
C PHE A 213 4.81 -15.86 2.45
N ALA A 214 5.16 -16.83 3.27
CA ALA A 214 5.32 -16.57 4.69
C ALA A 214 6.74 -16.03 4.86
N VAL A 215 6.86 -14.78 5.35
CA VAL A 215 8.15 -14.29 5.81
C VAL A 215 8.33 -14.75 7.25
N ASP A 216 8.92 -15.92 7.40
CA ASP A 216 8.92 -16.64 8.68
C ASP A 216 9.93 -16.07 9.69
N ARG A 217 10.92 -15.30 9.22
CA ARG A 217 11.92 -14.64 10.05
C ARG A 217 12.21 -13.24 9.51
N SER A 218 12.20 -12.26 10.41
CA SER A 218 12.55 -10.88 10.10
C SER A 218 14.05 -10.74 9.82
N VAL A 219 14.41 -9.77 8.99
CA VAL A 219 15.80 -9.36 8.81
C VAL A 219 16.29 -8.66 10.08
N MET A 220 17.37 -9.17 10.69
CA MET A 220 17.91 -8.71 11.97
C MET A 220 19.16 -7.81 11.84
N ASP A 221 19.73 -7.70 10.64
CA ASP A 221 20.97 -6.96 10.39
C ASP A 221 20.88 -6.21 9.05
N ASN A 222 21.44 -5.00 9.03
CA ASN A 222 21.52 -4.11 7.87
C ASN A 222 22.98 -3.67 7.68
N ALA A 223 23.82 -4.63 7.31
CA ALA A 223 25.27 -4.48 7.20
C ALA A 223 25.73 -3.34 6.25
N ARG A 224 24.84 -2.84 5.38
CA ARG A 224 25.11 -1.75 4.43
C ARG A 224 24.42 -0.42 4.78
N SER A 225 23.75 -0.33 5.92
CA SER A 225 22.99 0.86 6.34
C SER A 225 22.02 1.33 5.26
N LEU A 226 21.33 0.39 4.62
CA LEU A 226 20.31 0.69 3.62
C LEU A 226 19.11 1.38 4.27
N ASP A 227 18.51 2.33 3.56
CA ASP A 227 17.33 3.04 4.06
C ASP A 227 16.09 2.15 4.12
N ALA A 228 16.00 1.13 3.27
CA ALA A 228 14.84 0.25 3.21
C ALA A 228 15.11 -1.23 2.91
N ALA A 229 14.26 -2.11 3.45
CA ALA A 229 14.32 -3.54 3.18
C ALA A 229 13.88 -3.86 1.74
N VAL A 230 12.82 -3.22 1.27
CA VAL A 230 12.42 -3.22 -0.14
C VAL A 230 12.35 -1.79 -0.66
N SER A 231 13.05 -1.51 -1.75
CA SER A 231 12.97 -0.21 -2.42
C SER A 231 12.69 -0.32 -3.91
N ASN A 232 11.85 0.57 -4.42
CA ASN A 232 11.64 0.79 -5.84
C ASN A 232 11.80 2.27 -6.17
N SER A 233 12.87 2.61 -6.89
CA SER A 233 13.09 3.91 -7.51
C SER A 233 12.98 3.86 -9.04
N GLY A 234 12.94 2.66 -9.61
CA GLY A 234 12.76 2.41 -11.03
C GLY A 234 11.29 2.21 -11.44
N GLU A 235 11.08 1.41 -12.49
CA GLU A 235 9.77 1.09 -13.04
C GLU A 235 9.43 -0.40 -12.86
N ILE A 236 8.19 -0.67 -12.44
CA ILE A 236 7.60 -2.00 -12.40
C ILE A 236 6.27 -1.98 -13.17
N THR A 237 6.17 -2.80 -14.21
CA THR A 237 4.96 -2.92 -15.05
C THR A 237 4.46 -4.37 -15.10
N ALA A 238 3.18 -4.57 -14.76
CA ALA A 238 2.48 -5.86 -14.79
C ALA A 238 1.00 -5.68 -15.19
N ASP A 239 0.74 -5.13 -16.38
CA ASP A 239 -0.63 -4.90 -16.85
C ASP A 239 -1.39 -6.21 -17.03
N GLY A 240 -2.65 -6.27 -16.59
CA GLY A 240 -3.44 -7.49 -16.48
C GLY A 240 -2.93 -8.43 -15.37
N GLY A 241 -1.95 -8.00 -14.59
CA GLY A 241 -1.25 -8.79 -13.57
C GLY A 241 -1.29 -8.16 -12.18
N GLN A 242 -0.27 -8.49 -11.37
CA GLN A 242 -0.16 -8.06 -9.97
C GLN A 242 1.27 -7.66 -9.61
N VAL A 243 1.41 -6.69 -8.71
CA VAL A 243 2.69 -6.31 -8.09
C VAL A 243 2.57 -6.39 -6.58
N LEU A 244 3.54 -7.06 -5.95
CA LEU A 244 3.71 -7.15 -4.49
C LEU A 244 5.12 -6.72 -4.09
N LEU A 245 5.20 -5.69 -3.26
CA LEU A 245 6.38 -5.38 -2.45
C LEU A 245 6.06 -5.77 -1.01
N SER A 246 6.87 -6.64 -0.41
CA SER A 246 6.66 -7.07 0.98
C SER A 246 7.99 -7.11 1.71
N GLY A 247 8.06 -6.50 2.88
CA GLY A 247 9.23 -6.58 3.76
C GLY A 247 8.84 -6.99 5.16
N HIS A 248 9.62 -7.88 5.76
CA HIS A 248 9.53 -8.22 7.19
C HIS A 248 10.90 -7.98 7.82
N ALA A 249 10.98 -6.92 8.62
CA ALA A 249 12.22 -6.51 9.27
C ALA A 249 11.98 -6.37 10.77
N ALA A 250 13.04 -6.54 11.58
CA ALA A 250 12.97 -6.08 12.95
C ALA A 250 12.85 -4.56 12.99
N GLN A 251 12.27 -4.07 14.08
CA GLN A 251 12.20 -2.63 14.35
C GLN A 251 13.60 -2.01 14.28
N GLU A 252 13.70 -0.80 13.72
CA GLU A 252 14.94 0.01 13.65
C GLU A 252 16.08 -0.53 12.77
N VAL A 253 15.93 -1.72 12.16
CA VAL A 253 16.95 -2.26 11.24
C VAL A 253 17.01 -1.43 9.95
N PHE A 254 15.87 -0.92 9.49
CA PHE A 254 15.75 -0.01 8.36
C PHE A 254 15.00 1.25 8.78
N THR A 255 15.27 2.37 8.11
CA THR A 255 14.43 3.57 8.23
C THR A 255 13.01 3.30 7.74
N HIS A 256 12.90 2.57 6.62
CA HIS A 256 11.64 2.14 6.04
C HIS A 256 11.61 0.63 5.79
N THR A 257 10.52 -0.05 6.09
CA THR A 257 10.36 -1.44 5.62
C THR A 257 10.18 -1.47 4.10
N ILE A 258 9.38 -0.55 3.58
CA ILE A 258 9.18 -0.36 2.14
C ILE A 258 9.33 1.11 1.77
N ASN A 259 10.07 1.39 0.70
CA ASN A 259 10.16 2.72 0.09
C ASN A 259 9.89 2.66 -1.42
N ASN A 260 8.81 3.28 -1.88
CA ASN A 260 8.54 3.47 -3.30
C ASN A 260 8.64 4.95 -3.70
N SER A 261 9.67 5.29 -4.46
CA SER A 261 9.83 6.59 -5.12
C SER A 261 9.66 6.53 -6.63
N GLY A 262 9.65 5.33 -7.21
CA GLY A 262 9.47 5.09 -8.63
C GLY A 262 8.02 4.90 -9.07
N VAL A 263 7.85 4.15 -10.16
CA VAL A 263 6.54 3.86 -10.77
C VAL A 263 6.21 2.39 -10.62
N ILE A 264 5.00 2.10 -10.15
CA ILE A 264 4.42 0.76 -10.14
C ILE A 264 3.08 0.79 -10.86
N ARG A 265 2.96 0.00 -11.93
CA ARG A 265 1.79 -0.04 -12.79
C ARG A 265 1.31 -1.47 -13.00
N ALA A 266 0.06 -1.74 -12.64
CA ALA A 266 -0.63 -2.98 -12.93
C ALA A 266 -2.06 -2.63 -13.38
N ALA A 267 -2.22 -2.15 -14.62
CA ALA A 267 -3.56 -1.82 -15.14
C ALA A 267 -4.44 -3.07 -15.20
N ARG A 268 -5.74 -2.94 -15.00
CA ARG A 268 -6.70 -4.03 -15.14
C ARG A 268 -7.06 -4.23 -16.61
N ILE A 269 -7.05 -5.46 -17.10
CA ILE A 269 -7.40 -5.82 -18.48
C ILE A 269 -8.36 -7.01 -18.42
N ASP A 270 -9.49 -6.91 -19.12
CA ASP A 270 -10.48 -7.99 -19.27
C ASP A 270 -10.89 -8.59 -17.91
N ARG A 271 -11.28 -7.73 -16.97
CA ARG A 271 -11.64 -8.02 -15.57
C ARG A 271 -10.56 -8.70 -14.71
N SER A 272 -9.38 -8.97 -15.27
CA SER A 272 -8.26 -9.65 -14.62
C SER A 272 -7.13 -8.70 -14.23
N GLY A 273 -6.33 -9.13 -13.25
CA GLY A 273 -5.21 -8.37 -12.71
C GLY A 273 -5.66 -7.11 -11.98
N GLY A 274 -4.89 -6.03 -12.14
CA GLY A 274 -5.24 -4.75 -11.52
C GLY A 274 -4.82 -4.65 -10.06
N LYS A 275 -3.76 -5.32 -9.59
CA LYS A 275 -3.43 -5.35 -8.15
C LYS A 275 -2.04 -4.82 -7.84
N VAL A 276 -1.96 -3.82 -6.97
CA VAL A 276 -0.69 -3.31 -6.41
C VAL A 276 -0.75 -3.39 -4.89
N ARG A 277 0.25 -4.01 -4.26
CA ARG A 277 0.32 -4.18 -2.80
C ARG A 277 1.71 -3.85 -2.29
N LEU A 278 1.79 -2.91 -1.36
CA LEU A 278 2.97 -2.65 -0.53
C LEU A 278 2.62 -3.07 0.90
N VAL A 279 3.36 -4.02 1.47
CA VAL A 279 3.06 -4.62 2.77
C VAL A 279 4.31 -4.68 3.66
N GLY A 280 4.40 -3.75 4.61
CA GLY A 280 5.36 -3.81 5.71
C GLY A 280 4.83 -4.71 6.82
N LEU A 281 5.62 -5.71 7.21
CA LEU A 281 5.28 -6.68 8.24
C LEU A 281 6.19 -6.48 9.46
N GLY A 282 5.63 -6.71 10.65
CA GLY A 282 6.35 -6.68 11.93
C GLY A 282 6.17 -5.39 12.73
N PRO A 283 6.61 -5.37 14.00
CA PRO A 283 6.55 -4.18 14.85
C PRO A 283 7.30 -3.00 14.26
N GLY A 284 6.66 -1.82 14.23
CA GLY A 284 7.24 -0.60 13.69
C GLY A 284 7.43 -0.58 12.16
N ALA A 285 6.91 -1.57 11.42
CA ALA A 285 7.10 -1.64 9.98
C ALA A 285 6.51 -0.40 9.29
N SER A 286 7.37 0.34 8.59
CA SER A 286 7.00 1.60 7.94
C SER A 286 6.99 1.48 6.42
N VAL A 287 5.98 2.07 5.79
CA VAL A 287 5.82 2.13 4.33
C VAL A 287 5.76 3.58 3.89
N LEU A 288 6.74 3.99 3.09
CA LEU A 288 6.81 5.30 2.48
C LEU A 288 6.54 5.19 0.97
N ASN A 289 5.58 5.97 0.50
CA ASN A 289 5.41 6.23 -0.93
C ASN A 289 5.65 7.71 -1.21
N THR A 290 6.48 7.99 -2.21
CA THR A 290 6.65 9.32 -2.80
C THR A 290 6.41 9.31 -4.32
N GLY A 291 6.34 8.11 -4.92
CA GLY A 291 6.12 7.88 -6.35
C GLY A 291 4.67 7.55 -6.74
N SER A 292 4.52 6.80 -7.83
CA SER A 292 3.23 6.46 -8.45
C SER A 292 2.85 5.00 -8.29
N LEU A 293 1.61 4.74 -7.88
CA LEU A 293 0.98 3.41 -7.83
C LEU A 293 -0.29 3.42 -8.69
N THR A 294 -0.35 2.61 -9.73
CA THR A 294 -1.45 2.64 -10.71
C THR A 294 -2.05 1.26 -10.93
N ALA A 295 -3.37 1.17 -10.76
CA ALA A 295 -4.19 0.00 -11.02
C ALA A 295 -5.45 0.37 -11.83
N THR A 296 -5.31 1.21 -12.86
CA THR A 296 -6.44 1.73 -13.65
C THR A 296 -7.13 0.66 -14.49
N GLY A 297 -8.43 0.81 -14.72
CA GLY A 297 -9.20 -0.02 -15.65
C GLY A 297 -8.95 0.32 -17.12
N GLY A 298 -8.85 -0.69 -17.98
CA GLY A 298 -8.93 -0.54 -19.43
C GLY A 298 -10.33 -0.15 -19.94
N PRO A 299 -10.53 -0.02 -21.26
CA PRO A 299 -11.83 0.30 -21.85
C PRO A 299 -12.94 -0.66 -21.37
N GLY A 300 -14.03 -0.09 -20.82
CA GLY A 300 -15.17 -0.87 -20.32
C GLY A 300 -14.92 -1.58 -18.98
N GLU A 301 -13.79 -1.35 -18.33
CA GLU A 301 -13.41 -1.98 -17.06
C GLU A 301 -13.50 -1.00 -15.90
N SER A 302 -13.77 -1.52 -14.70
CA SER A 302 -13.56 -0.77 -13.48
C SER A 302 -12.08 -0.74 -13.11
N GLY A 303 -11.70 0.19 -12.24
CA GLY A 303 -10.39 0.18 -11.60
C GLY A 303 -10.07 -1.13 -10.87
N GLY A 304 -8.78 -1.33 -10.62
CA GLY A 304 -8.23 -2.41 -9.81
C GLY A 304 -8.13 -2.05 -8.33
N SER A 305 -7.22 -2.69 -7.60
CA SER A 305 -6.98 -2.48 -6.17
C SER A 305 -5.55 -2.03 -5.89
N VAL A 306 -5.38 -0.99 -5.07
CA VAL A 306 -4.09 -0.57 -4.49
C VAL A 306 -4.15 -0.69 -2.98
N ARG A 307 -3.17 -1.36 -2.37
CA ARG A 307 -3.05 -1.47 -0.91
C ARG A 307 -1.67 -1.03 -0.43
N VAL A 308 -1.64 -0.13 0.55
CA VAL A 308 -0.41 0.36 1.20
C VAL A 308 -0.55 0.13 2.70
N LEU A 309 0.10 -0.91 3.22
CA LEU A 309 -0.14 -1.45 4.56
C LEU A 309 1.17 -1.58 5.34
N GLY A 310 1.15 -1.25 6.63
CA GLY A 310 2.26 -1.32 7.58
C GLY A 310 1.84 -0.72 8.91
N GLN A 311 2.66 -0.80 9.96
CA GLN A 311 2.35 -0.14 11.23
C GLN A 311 2.46 1.39 11.16
N GLN A 312 3.31 1.90 10.28
CA GLN A 312 3.38 3.32 9.95
C GLN A 312 3.27 3.50 8.44
N VAL A 313 2.30 4.26 7.96
CA VAL A 313 2.12 4.50 6.52
C VAL A 313 2.26 5.99 6.24
N THR A 314 3.10 6.35 5.28
CA THR A 314 3.24 7.73 4.80
C THR A 314 3.08 7.80 3.29
N LEU A 315 2.10 8.58 2.84
CA LEU A 315 2.00 9.06 1.47
C LEU A 315 2.50 10.51 1.43
N ALA A 316 3.72 10.72 0.94
CA ALA A 316 4.31 12.05 0.89
C ALA A 316 3.67 12.92 -0.19
N ALA A 317 3.95 14.22 -0.20
CA ALA A 317 3.40 15.22 -1.14
C ALA A 317 3.49 14.84 -2.63
N GLY A 318 4.51 14.06 -3.03
CA GLY A 318 4.67 13.57 -4.40
C GLY A 318 3.79 12.37 -4.79
N SER A 319 3.16 11.72 -3.82
CA SER A 319 2.43 10.46 -4.01
C SER A 319 1.29 10.59 -4.99
N ARG A 320 1.19 9.66 -5.92
CA ARG A 320 0.05 9.50 -6.83
C ARG A 320 -0.45 8.06 -6.78
N ILE A 321 -1.69 7.87 -6.35
CA ILE A 321 -2.37 6.57 -6.39
C ILE A 321 -3.57 6.69 -7.31
N ASP A 322 -3.67 5.82 -8.32
CA ASP A 322 -4.77 5.84 -9.28
C ASP A 322 -5.32 4.44 -9.55
N ALA A 323 -6.54 4.21 -9.07
CA ALA A 323 -7.37 3.03 -9.31
C ALA A 323 -8.65 3.43 -10.06
N SER A 324 -8.61 4.42 -10.95
CA SER A 324 -9.78 4.85 -11.73
C SER A 324 -10.09 3.90 -12.89
N GLY A 325 -11.33 3.88 -13.39
CA GLY A 325 -11.71 3.04 -14.53
C GLY A 325 -12.94 3.56 -15.31
N PRO A 326 -13.05 3.32 -16.62
CA PRO A 326 -14.22 3.73 -17.41
C PRO A 326 -15.58 3.22 -16.91
N ALA A 327 -15.64 1.96 -16.47
CA ALA A 327 -16.88 1.33 -16.01
C ALA A 327 -17.08 1.39 -14.49
N GLY A 328 -16.19 2.06 -13.75
CA GLY A 328 -16.25 2.20 -12.31
C GLY A 328 -14.90 2.49 -11.68
N GLY A 329 -14.90 3.12 -10.51
CA GLY A 329 -13.69 3.24 -9.69
C GLY A 329 -13.27 1.91 -9.07
N GLY A 330 -11.99 1.83 -8.68
CA GLY A 330 -11.39 0.69 -8.00
C GLY A 330 -11.40 0.81 -6.48
N GLU A 331 -10.56 0.01 -5.82
CA GLU A 331 -10.35 0.03 -4.36
C GLU A 331 -8.96 0.57 -4.01
N VAL A 332 -8.88 1.49 -3.06
CA VAL A 332 -7.62 1.94 -2.46
C VAL A 332 -7.70 1.82 -0.94
N LEU A 333 -6.80 1.02 -0.34
CA LEU A 333 -6.70 0.84 1.11
C LEU A 333 -5.32 1.32 1.59
N ILE A 334 -5.31 2.30 2.50
CA ILE A 334 -4.11 2.94 3.03
C ILE A 334 -4.15 2.80 4.54
N GLY A 335 -3.20 2.06 5.11
CA GLY A 335 -3.09 1.82 6.54
C GLY A 335 -4.14 0.89 7.14
N GLY A 336 -5.19 0.48 6.42
CA GLY A 336 -6.17 -0.48 6.92
C GLY A 336 -7.37 -0.58 6.00
N ASP A 337 -8.37 -1.33 6.44
CA ASP A 337 -9.67 -1.42 5.77
C ASP A 337 -10.75 -0.63 6.50
N THR A 338 -12.00 -0.78 6.08
CA THR A 338 -13.11 0.00 6.65
C THR A 338 -13.24 -0.25 8.14
N ARG A 339 -13.13 0.82 8.92
CA ARG A 339 -13.09 0.79 10.39
C ARG A 339 -12.04 -0.16 10.99
N GLY A 340 -11.01 -0.52 10.21
CA GLY A 340 -10.00 -1.50 10.61
C GLY A 340 -10.56 -2.86 11.02
N ALA A 341 -11.69 -3.26 10.43
CA ALA A 341 -12.49 -4.42 10.87
C ALA A 341 -11.96 -5.76 10.34
N SER A 342 -11.17 -5.78 9.26
CA SER A 342 -10.70 -7.04 8.68
C SER A 342 -9.58 -7.66 9.51
N PRO A 343 -9.72 -8.93 9.96
CA PRO A 343 -8.61 -9.65 10.58
C PRO A 343 -7.52 -10.06 9.57
N GLU A 344 -7.79 -9.95 8.27
CA GLU A 344 -6.82 -10.32 7.21
C GLU A 344 -5.93 -9.14 6.77
N ILE A 345 -6.32 -7.91 7.13
CA ILE A 345 -5.60 -6.68 6.79
C ILE A 345 -5.03 -6.10 8.08
N GLY A 346 -3.70 -6.08 8.19
CA GLY A 346 -3.04 -5.42 9.31
C GLY A 346 -3.28 -3.91 9.26
N ASN A 347 -3.73 -3.35 10.38
CA ASN A 347 -3.92 -1.92 10.54
C ASN A 347 -2.61 -1.22 10.91
N ALA A 348 -2.46 0.01 10.42
CA ALA A 348 -1.44 0.94 10.83
C ALA A 348 -1.77 1.46 12.22
N VAL A 349 -0.74 1.71 13.03
CA VAL A 349 -0.88 2.53 14.23
C VAL A 349 -0.99 4.00 13.83
N ARG A 350 -0.22 4.43 12.82
CA ARG A 350 -0.27 5.80 12.31
C ARG A 350 -0.26 5.84 10.79
N THR A 351 -1.14 6.65 10.23
CA THR A 351 -1.20 6.92 8.80
C THR A 351 -1.08 8.42 8.56
N ARG A 352 -0.14 8.83 7.69
CA ARG A 352 0.07 10.21 7.26
C ARG A 352 -0.13 10.31 5.75
N VAL A 353 -1.01 11.20 5.31
CA VAL A 353 -1.17 11.59 3.91
C VAL A 353 -0.91 13.08 3.82
N GLU A 354 0.20 13.46 3.20
CA GLU A 354 0.65 14.85 3.15
C GLU A 354 -0.10 15.67 2.10
N ALA A 355 -0.08 16.99 2.30
CA ALA A 355 -0.55 17.93 1.30
C ALA A 355 0.20 17.74 -0.03
N GLY A 356 -0.55 17.65 -1.12
CA GLY A 356 -0.04 17.35 -2.46
C GLY A 356 -0.14 15.88 -2.87
N ALA A 357 -0.31 14.95 -1.92
CA ALA A 357 -0.62 13.56 -2.24
C ALA A 357 -2.02 13.45 -2.88
N VAL A 358 -2.15 12.62 -3.91
CA VAL A 358 -3.42 12.42 -4.64
C VAL A 358 -3.77 10.94 -4.70
N VAL A 359 -5.02 10.63 -4.37
CA VAL A 359 -5.59 9.29 -4.45
C VAL A 359 -6.87 9.34 -5.29
N ARG A 360 -6.96 8.51 -6.33
CA ARG A 360 -8.12 8.45 -7.22
C ARG A 360 -8.69 7.05 -7.32
N ALA A 361 -10.01 6.97 -7.26
CA ALA A 361 -10.81 5.80 -7.57
C ALA A 361 -12.06 6.26 -8.36
N ASP A 362 -11.86 7.04 -9.42
CA ASP A 362 -12.95 7.64 -10.18
C ASP A 362 -13.52 6.67 -11.23
N ALA A 363 -14.82 6.76 -11.47
CA ALA A 363 -15.40 6.29 -12.73
C ALA A 363 -15.24 7.36 -13.81
N THR A 364 -14.71 6.98 -14.97
CA THR A 364 -14.36 7.97 -16.02
C THR A 364 -15.34 8.04 -17.20
N ASP A 365 -16.29 7.10 -17.32
CA ASP A 365 -17.34 7.12 -18.36
C ASP A 365 -18.74 6.86 -17.77
N ARG A 366 -19.13 5.57 -17.63
CA ARG A 366 -20.40 5.15 -17.02
C ARG A 366 -20.12 4.08 -15.98
N GLY A 367 -20.24 4.44 -14.71
CA GLY A 367 -20.00 3.55 -13.58
C GLY A 367 -19.95 4.31 -12.26
N ASP A 368 -20.01 3.58 -11.17
CA ASP A 368 -19.97 4.16 -9.84
C ASP A 368 -18.54 4.50 -9.44
N GLY A 369 -18.39 5.56 -8.65
CA GLY A 369 -17.13 5.87 -7.99
C GLY A 369 -16.67 4.72 -7.09
N GLY A 370 -15.36 4.60 -6.91
CA GLY A 370 -14.75 3.50 -6.20
C GLY A 370 -14.76 3.66 -4.68
N LYS A 371 -13.92 2.87 -4.02
CA LYS A 371 -13.74 2.86 -2.57
C LYS A 371 -12.33 3.33 -2.20
N VAL A 372 -12.23 4.31 -1.31
CA VAL A 372 -10.94 4.75 -0.73
C VAL A 372 -11.04 4.73 0.79
N VAL A 373 -10.11 4.05 1.44
CA VAL A 373 -10.00 4.01 2.91
C VAL A 373 -8.61 4.44 3.34
N VAL A 374 -8.55 5.40 4.26
CA VAL A 374 -7.35 5.82 4.99
C VAL A 374 -7.62 5.56 6.46
N TRP A 375 -6.87 4.63 7.05
CA TRP A 375 -7.12 4.13 8.41
C TRP A 375 -5.86 4.10 9.26
N ALA A 376 -6.04 4.29 10.57
CA ALA A 376 -5.06 3.95 11.59
C ALA A 376 -5.75 3.62 12.93
N ASP A 377 -5.16 2.72 13.73
CA ASP A 377 -5.65 2.31 15.05
C ASP A 377 -5.37 3.36 16.14
N ASP A 378 -4.42 4.27 15.94
CA ASP A 378 -4.20 5.41 16.82
C ASP A 378 -4.53 6.72 16.09
N THR A 379 -3.64 7.19 15.21
CA THR A 379 -3.78 8.53 14.60
C THR A 379 -3.71 8.50 13.07
N THR A 380 -4.69 9.12 12.43
CA THR A 380 -4.62 9.48 10.99
C THR A 380 -4.40 10.98 10.85
N ASP A 381 -3.32 11.36 10.14
CA ASP A 381 -3.02 12.74 9.72
C ASP A 381 -3.26 12.87 8.21
N PHE A 382 -4.34 13.52 7.79
CA PHE A 382 -4.72 13.62 6.38
C PHE A 382 -4.79 15.07 5.90
N SER A 383 -3.96 15.42 4.92
CA SER A 383 -3.96 16.72 4.22
C SER A 383 -3.98 16.57 2.68
N GLY A 384 -4.18 15.35 2.18
CA GLY A 384 -4.16 15.05 0.75
C GLY A 384 -5.46 15.38 0.02
N ALA A 385 -5.54 14.94 -1.25
CA ALA A 385 -6.75 14.98 -2.05
C ALA A 385 -7.19 13.56 -2.45
N ILE A 386 -8.44 13.22 -2.15
CA ILE A 386 -9.09 11.97 -2.57
C ILE A 386 -10.20 12.28 -3.59
N SER A 387 -10.34 11.44 -4.62
CA SER A 387 -11.52 11.42 -5.48
C SER A 387 -12.06 10.01 -5.68
N ALA A 388 -13.39 9.90 -5.61
CA ALA A 388 -14.16 8.68 -5.91
C ALA A 388 -15.46 9.10 -6.62
N ARG A 389 -15.31 9.76 -7.77
CA ARG A 389 -16.42 10.36 -8.52
C ARG A 389 -17.19 9.30 -9.31
N GLY A 390 -18.51 9.51 -9.41
CA GLY A 390 -19.36 8.78 -10.34
C GLY A 390 -19.11 9.21 -11.79
N GLY A 391 -19.38 8.32 -12.73
CA GLY A 391 -19.12 8.53 -14.15
C GLY A 391 -19.92 9.70 -14.72
N PRO A 392 -19.34 10.51 -15.62
CA PRO A 392 -20.02 11.68 -16.20
C PRO A 392 -21.29 11.32 -16.98
N ARG A 393 -21.46 10.07 -17.43
CA ARG A 393 -22.64 9.60 -18.18
C ARG A 393 -23.56 8.68 -17.37
N GLY A 394 -23.26 8.46 -16.10
CA GLY A 394 -24.06 7.63 -15.20
C GLY A 394 -23.22 6.94 -14.14
N GLY A 395 -23.88 6.59 -13.04
CA GLY A 395 -23.29 5.98 -11.85
C GLY A 395 -23.24 6.93 -10.67
N ASP A 396 -23.24 6.35 -9.48
CA ASP A 396 -23.24 7.06 -8.20
C ASP A 396 -21.82 7.41 -7.77
N GLY A 397 -21.69 8.33 -6.82
CA GLY A 397 -20.41 8.66 -6.20
C GLY A 397 -19.95 7.55 -5.28
N GLY A 398 -18.65 7.41 -5.14
CA GLY A 398 -18.02 6.36 -4.36
C GLY A 398 -18.01 6.60 -2.85
N PHE A 399 -17.39 5.66 -2.15
CA PHE A 399 -17.21 5.71 -0.70
C PHE A 399 -15.77 6.12 -0.36
N VAL A 400 -15.64 7.12 0.50
CA VAL A 400 -14.37 7.56 1.07
C VAL A 400 -14.45 7.47 2.59
N GLU A 401 -13.43 6.90 3.22
CA GLU A 401 -13.24 6.91 4.66
C GLU A 401 -11.86 7.45 4.98
N VAL A 402 -11.81 8.43 5.89
CA VAL A 402 -10.56 8.93 6.45
C VAL A 402 -10.75 8.98 7.95
N SER A 403 -10.17 8.01 8.64
CA SER A 403 -10.45 7.77 10.06
C SER A 403 -9.19 7.35 10.80
N GLY A 404 -9.12 7.72 12.08
CA GLY A 404 -8.18 7.13 13.02
C GLY A 404 -8.96 6.72 14.24
N LYS A 405 -8.89 5.44 14.64
CA LYS A 405 -9.73 4.86 15.70
C LYS A 405 -9.73 5.67 17.00
N ARG A 406 -8.62 6.34 17.30
CA ARG A 406 -8.50 7.24 18.45
C ARG A 406 -8.54 8.70 18.01
N HIS A 407 -7.67 9.07 17.08
CA HIS A 407 -7.43 10.45 16.69
C HIS A 407 -7.44 10.65 15.17
N LEU A 408 -8.09 11.70 14.70
CA LEU A 408 -8.06 12.11 13.30
C LEU A 408 -7.76 13.61 13.19
N ARG A 409 -6.72 13.94 12.44
CA ARG A 409 -6.53 15.27 11.88
C ARG A 409 -6.92 15.26 10.40
N PHE A 410 -7.95 16.01 10.05
CA PHE A 410 -8.45 16.11 8.68
C PHE A 410 -8.36 17.56 8.17
N ASP A 411 -7.47 17.78 7.20
CA ASP A 411 -7.14 19.07 6.57
C ASP A 411 -6.97 18.88 5.05
N GLY A 412 -7.74 17.97 4.48
CA GLY A 412 -7.67 17.58 3.08
C GLY A 412 -9.02 17.69 2.39
N SER A 413 -9.12 17.13 1.18
CA SER A 413 -10.34 17.18 0.37
C SER A 413 -10.78 15.81 -0.14
N ALA A 414 -12.08 15.65 -0.33
CA ALA A 414 -12.68 14.46 -0.91
C ALA A 414 -13.75 14.85 -1.95
N ASP A 415 -13.56 14.47 -3.21
CA ASP A 415 -14.54 14.69 -4.30
C ASP A 415 -15.27 13.39 -4.63
N ARG A 416 -16.57 13.34 -4.30
CA ARG A 416 -17.43 12.17 -4.58
C ARG A 416 -18.68 12.57 -5.37
N ARG A 417 -18.56 13.60 -6.20
CA ARG A 417 -19.65 14.07 -7.06
C ARG A 417 -20.03 12.99 -8.08
N ALA A 418 -21.32 12.93 -8.39
CA ALA A 418 -21.89 12.06 -9.40
C ALA A 418 -22.85 12.89 -10.28
N PRO A 419 -22.40 13.40 -11.44
CA PRO A 419 -23.21 14.31 -12.26
C PRO A 419 -24.54 13.72 -12.75
N ALA A 420 -24.63 12.39 -12.82
CA ALA A 420 -25.78 11.66 -13.35
C ALA A 420 -26.30 10.60 -12.35
N GLY A 421 -25.95 10.73 -11.06
CA GLY A 421 -26.31 9.78 -10.01
C GLY A 421 -26.37 10.44 -8.64
N SER A 422 -26.42 9.62 -7.59
CA SER A 422 -26.40 10.08 -6.21
C SER A 422 -24.97 10.42 -5.78
N PRO A 423 -24.76 11.50 -5.01
CA PRO A 423 -23.44 11.82 -4.48
C PRO A 423 -22.94 10.70 -3.53
N GLY A 424 -21.63 10.48 -3.54
CA GLY A 424 -20.99 9.50 -2.67
C GLY A 424 -20.81 9.99 -1.23
N THR A 425 -20.15 9.19 -0.39
CA THR A 425 -20.08 9.41 1.07
C THR A 425 -18.64 9.59 1.55
N LEU A 426 -18.44 10.46 2.54
CA LEU A 426 -17.19 10.64 3.29
C LEU A 426 -17.52 10.31 4.73
N LEU A 427 -16.85 9.30 5.26
CA LEU A 427 -16.89 8.92 6.66
C LEU A 427 -15.64 9.45 7.36
N LEU A 428 -15.85 10.21 8.44
CA LEU A 428 -14.82 10.61 9.40
C LEU A 428 -15.18 9.96 10.73
N ASP A 429 -14.38 8.97 11.18
CA ASP A 429 -14.70 8.12 12.34
C ASP A 429 -13.59 8.10 13.41
N PRO A 430 -13.30 9.22 14.11
CA PRO A 430 -12.42 9.27 15.27
C PRO A 430 -13.11 8.95 16.61
N GLY A 431 -12.34 8.95 17.69
CA GLY A 431 -12.87 8.74 19.03
C GLY A 431 -13.76 9.85 19.59
N SER A 432 -13.66 11.07 19.07
CA SER A 432 -14.52 12.23 19.41
C SER A 432 -14.38 13.27 18.30
N ILE A 433 -15.35 14.19 18.19
CA ILE A 433 -15.30 15.27 17.19
C ILE A 433 -15.68 16.59 17.83
N THR A 434 -14.88 17.61 17.56
CA THR A 434 -15.22 19.02 17.76
C THR A 434 -15.25 19.72 16.41
N VAL A 435 -16.35 20.38 16.08
CA VAL A 435 -16.42 21.32 14.95
C VAL A 435 -16.33 22.73 15.49
N CYS A 436 -15.53 23.59 14.86
CA CYS A 436 -15.37 24.97 15.29
C CYS A 436 -15.26 25.95 14.12
N ASN A 437 -15.38 27.24 14.43
CA ASN A 437 -15.24 28.35 13.47
C ASN A 437 -13.90 29.07 13.67
N GLY A 438 -13.19 29.32 12.57
CA GLY A 438 -12.10 30.28 12.49
C GLY A 438 -10.68 29.69 12.65
N ALA A 439 -9.67 30.52 12.39
CA ALA A 439 -8.26 30.14 12.26
C ALA A 439 -7.59 29.54 13.52
N GLY A 440 -8.30 29.45 14.65
CA GLY A 440 -7.84 28.80 15.88
C GLY A 440 -8.23 27.33 16.00
N CYS A 441 -9.02 26.80 15.07
CA CYS A 441 -9.30 25.38 14.90
C CYS A 441 -8.08 24.58 14.38
N GLY A 442 -7.14 25.28 13.73
CA GLY A 442 -6.07 24.68 12.96
C GLY A 442 -5.06 23.92 13.80
N ASN A 443 -4.87 22.65 13.44
CA ASN A 443 -3.81 21.70 13.84
C ASN A 443 -4.09 20.72 14.99
N SER A 444 -5.23 20.79 15.68
CA SER A 444 -5.57 19.79 16.70
C SER A 444 -6.12 18.51 16.07
N THR A 445 -5.85 17.37 16.68
CA THR A 445 -6.60 16.14 16.39
C THR A 445 -8.05 16.31 16.84
N ASP A 446 -8.97 15.62 16.17
CA ASP A 446 -10.39 15.52 16.54
C ASP A 446 -11.14 16.86 16.48
N THR A 447 -10.53 17.87 15.85
CA THR A 447 -11.11 19.22 15.69
C THR A 447 -11.13 19.59 14.21
N TYR A 448 -12.30 19.94 13.69
CA TYR A 448 -12.51 20.27 12.28
C TYR A 448 -13.04 21.68 12.10
N GLU A 449 -12.47 22.40 11.14
CA GLU A 449 -13.02 23.67 10.69
C GLU A 449 -14.37 23.44 10.00
N ASP A 450 -15.35 24.25 10.36
CA ASP A 450 -16.69 24.23 9.76
C ASP A 450 -16.67 24.40 8.23
N ALA A 451 -15.77 25.23 7.72
CA ALA A 451 -15.53 25.41 6.29
C ALA A 451 -15.06 24.12 5.59
N VAL A 452 -14.31 23.25 6.27
CA VAL A 452 -13.87 21.96 5.73
C VAL A 452 -15.06 21.01 5.61
N ILE A 453 -15.94 20.97 6.61
CA ILE A 453 -17.18 20.17 6.56
C ILE A 453 -18.12 20.70 5.47
N ALA A 454 -18.33 22.02 5.39
CA ALA A 454 -19.15 22.64 4.36
C ALA A 454 -18.61 22.38 2.94
N ALA A 455 -17.28 22.44 2.76
CA ALA A 455 -16.65 22.10 1.49
C ALA A 455 -16.83 20.61 1.11
N ALA A 456 -16.73 19.70 2.08
CA ALA A 456 -16.99 18.27 1.86
C ALA A 456 -18.46 17.97 1.53
N LEU A 457 -19.40 18.72 2.12
CA LEU A 457 -20.83 18.64 1.79
C LEU A 457 -21.16 19.16 0.38
N ALA A 458 -20.34 20.07 -0.16
CA ALA A 458 -20.49 20.54 -1.54
C ALA A 458 -20.12 19.47 -2.58
N THR A 459 -19.40 18.41 -2.18
CA THR A 459 -18.91 17.34 -3.06
C THR A 459 -19.42 15.94 -2.70
N GLY A 460 -20.23 15.79 -1.65
CA GLY A 460 -20.99 14.59 -1.34
C GLY A 460 -21.57 14.54 0.08
N ASN A 461 -22.15 13.41 0.49
CA ASN A 461 -22.72 13.20 1.83
C ASN A 461 -21.64 13.09 2.93
N VAL A 462 -21.73 13.81 4.03
CA VAL A 462 -20.73 13.71 5.11
C VAL A 462 -21.33 12.96 6.28
N ILE A 463 -20.58 11.98 6.80
CA ILE A 463 -20.87 11.29 8.05
C ILE A 463 -19.73 11.58 9.03
N LEU A 464 -20.08 12.25 10.12
CA LEU A 464 -19.25 12.35 11.32
C LEU A 464 -19.67 11.21 12.23
N ASP A 465 -18.75 10.32 12.58
CA ASP A 465 -19.04 9.16 13.41
C ASP A 465 -18.04 9.12 14.57
N THR A 466 -18.54 8.85 15.76
CA THR A 466 -17.72 8.58 16.95
C THR A 466 -18.22 7.33 17.68
N SER A 467 -19.15 6.59 17.07
CA SER A 467 -19.66 5.33 17.59
C SER A 467 -18.62 4.21 17.38
N ALA A 468 -18.61 3.21 18.27
CA ALA A 468 -17.58 2.18 18.25
C ALA A 468 -17.50 1.40 16.93
N ALA A 469 -16.28 1.04 16.54
CA ALA A 469 -15.99 0.22 15.36
C ALA A 469 -16.76 -1.11 15.39
N GLY A 470 -17.55 -1.36 14.34
CA GLY A 470 -18.40 -2.56 14.20
C GLY A 470 -19.89 -2.27 14.03
N ALA A 471 -20.33 -1.01 14.17
CA ALA A 471 -21.68 -0.57 13.77
C ALA A 471 -21.92 -0.77 12.27
N PRO A 472 -23.07 -1.34 11.86
CA PRO A 472 -23.54 -1.13 10.50
C PRO A 472 -23.58 0.38 10.22
N ILE A 473 -23.02 0.82 9.10
CA ILE A 473 -23.19 2.20 8.60
C ILE A 473 -24.63 2.32 8.07
N THR A 474 -25.61 2.27 8.96
CA THR A 474 -27.02 2.47 8.65
C THR A 474 -27.64 3.39 9.70
N PRO A 475 -28.54 4.31 9.31
CA PRO A 475 -29.34 5.08 10.26
C PRO A 475 -30.02 4.13 11.27
N GLY A 476 -29.76 4.31 12.57
CA GLY A 476 -30.37 3.51 13.65
C GLY A 476 -29.75 2.12 13.89
N GLY A 477 -28.54 1.85 13.40
CA GLY A 477 -27.81 0.63 13.74
C GLY A 477 -27.20 0.72 15.14
N THR A 478 -27.52 -0.22 16.03
CA THR A 478 -26.86 -0.37 17.34
C THR A 478 -25.44 -0.89 17.20
N SER A 479 -24.50 -0.41 18.02
CA SER A 479 -23.21 -1.08 18.11
C SER A 479 -22.30 -0.79 19.31
N GLY A 480 -21.58 -1.86 19.67
CA GLY A 480 -20.19 -1.90 20.16
C GLY A 480 -19.87 -1.32 21.53
N SER A 481 -19.27 -2.10 22.43
CA SER A 481 -18.82 -1.67 23.76
C SER A 481 -17.82 -0.50 23.75
N ASP A 482 -17.91 0.36 24.77
CA ASP A 482 -17.01 1.49 25.07
C ASP A 482 -15.52 1.19 24.82
N ASN A 483 -14.86 2.05 24.04
CA ASN A 483 -13.43 2.00 23.74
C ASN A 483 -12.59 2.87 24.72
N GLY A 484 -13.22 3.44 25.74
CA GLY A 484 -12.62 4.33 26.74
C GLY A 484 -12.41 5.78 26.25
N LEU A 485 -13.01 6.16 25.13
CA LEU A 485 -12.99 7.53 24.58
C LEU A 485 -14.33 8.22 24.87
N ALA A 486 -14.34 9.56 24.82
CA ALA A 486 -15.55 10.32 25.15
C ALA A 486 -16.70 10.07 24.16
N GLN A 487 -16.38 9.81 22.89
CA GLN A 487 -17.34 9.48 21.82
C GLN A 487 -18.41 10.57 21.59
N THR A 488 -18.07 11.82 21.90
CA THR A 488 -18.97 12.97 21.74
C THR A 488 -18.79 13.65 20.40
N VAL A 489 -19.83 14.39 19.97
CA VAL A 489 -19.73 15.37 18.88
C VAL A 489 -20.13 16.76 19.40
N THR A 490 -19.22 17.71 19.35
CA THR A 490 -19.44 19.08 19.83
C THR A 490 -19.32 20.09 18.69
N PHE A 491 -20.34 20.92 18.49
CA PHE A 491 -20.25 22.12 17.66
C PHE A 491 -19.97 23.32 18.58
N ASN A 492 -18.80 23.93 18.46
CA ASN A 492 -18.39 25.07 19.27
C ASN A 492 -19.16 26.35 18.90
N THR A 493 -19.12 27.32 19.82
CA THR A 493 -19.67 28.66 19.63
C THR A 493 -19.26 29.28 18.30
N GLY A 494 -20.26 29.67 17.51
CA GLY A 494 -20.06 30.34 16.23
C GLY A 494 -19.82 29.40 15.05
N THR A 495 -19.79 28.09 15.24
CA THR A 495 -19.74 27.10 14.13
C THR A 495 -20.82 27.39 13.10
N SER A 496 -20.45 27.49 11.82
CA SER A 496 -21.37 27.82 10.73
C SER A 496 -21.17 26.91 9.53
N ILE A 497 -21.96 25.84 9.45
CA ILE A 497 -21.98 24.91 8.32
C ILE A 497 -23.15 25.26 7.41
N VAL A 498 -22.86 25.76 6.21
CA VAL A 498 -23.86 26.13 5.21
C VAL A 498 -23.56 25.45 3.89
N TRP A 499 -24.54 24.74 3.32
CA TRP A 499 -24.39 24.08 2.02
C TRP A 499 -25.68 24.18 1.18
N ASN A 500 -25.51 24.04 -0.14
CA ASN A 500 -26.59 24.12 -1.13
C ASN A 500 -26.61 22.92 -2.10
N ALA A 501 -25.71 21.95 -1.90
CA ALA A 501 -25.79 20.68 -2.63
C ALA A 501 -26.90 19.81 -2.04
N ALA A 502 -27.54 18.99 -2.88
CA ALA A 502 -28.49 17.96 -2.46
C ALA A 502 -27.75 16.78 -1.81
N THR A 503 -27.18 17.03 -0.63
CA THR A 503 -26.33 16.09 0.12
C THR A 503 -26.79 16.00 1.57
N ALA A 504 -26.58 14.82 2.16
CA ALA A 504 -26.88 14.54 3.56
C ALA A 504 -25.69 14.88 4.47
N PHE A 505 -25.99 15.52 5.59
CA PHE A 505 -25.07 15.67 6.71
C PHE A 505 -25.55 14.82 7.88
N THR A 506 -24.77 13.82 8.26
CA THR A 506 -25.11 12.87 9.33
C THR A 506 -24.08 12.96 10.45
N VAL A 507 -24.57 13.03 11.68
CA VAL A 507 -23.78 12.94 12.92
C VAL A 507 -24.20 11.67 13.65
N ASN A 508 -23.25 10.80 13.94
CA ASN A 508 -23.42 9.59 14.75
C ASN A 508 -22.52 9.71 15.97
N ALA A 509 -23.07 10.14 17.10
CA ALA A 509 -22.34 10.18 18.36
C ALA A 509 -22.54 8.89 19.16
N GLY A 510 -21.44 8.31 19.65
CA GLY A 510 -21.53 7.22 20.62
C GLY A 510 -22.23 7.67 21.91
N THR A 511 -21.99 8.91 22.33
CA THR A 511 -22.56 9.52 23.54
C THR A 511 -23.32 10.81 23.21
N ASP A 512 -22.89 11.95 23.74
CA ASP A 512 -23.59 13.23 23.67
C ASP A 512 -23.30 13.98 22.36
N VAL A 513 -24.28 14.78 21.94
CA VAL A 513 -24.14 15.81 20.91
C VAL A 513 -24.44 17.16 21.51
N THR A 514 -23.50 18.09 21.39
CA THR A 514 -23.65 19.45 21.93
C THR A 514 -23.59 20.49 20.82
N MET A 515 -24.62 21.31 20.68
CA MET A 515 -24.68 22.41 19.71
C MET A 515 -24.63 23.77 20.42
N ASN A 516 -23.44 24.32 20.58
CA ASN A 516 -23.25 25.60 21.28
C ASN A 516 -23.40 26.77 20.31
N ASN A 517 -24.61 27.31 20.12
CA ASN A 517 -24.83 28.47 19.22
C ASN A 517 -24.25 28.22 17.80
N ALA A 518 -24.52 27.04 17.26
CA ALA A 518 -24.11 26.64 15.94
C ALA A 518 -25.17 27.02 14.89
N THR A 519 -24.73 27.28 13.66
CA THR A 519 -25.59 27.43 12.49
C THR A 519 -25.37 26.25 11.56
N VAL A 520 -26.42 25.47 11.29
CA VAL A 520 -26.41 24.36 10.34
C VAL A 520 -27.52 24.61 9.32
N THR A 521 -27.15 24.90 8.07
CA THR A 521 -28.10 25.31 7.02
C THR A 521 -27.88 24.58 5.69
N GLY A 522 -28.76 23.64 5.38
CA GLY A 522 -28.88 22.97 4.08
C GLY A 522 -30.01 23.58 3.25
N SER A 523 -29.68 24.37 2.22
CA SER A 523 -30.67 25.17 1.48
C SER A 523 -31.33 24.43 0.30
N ASN A 524 -30.79 23.29 -0.12
CA ASN A 524 -31.36 22.51 -1.21
C ASN A 524 -32.52 21.65 -0.72
N ALA A 525 -33.55 21.46 -1.53
CA ALA A 525 -34.66 20.55 -1.19
C ALA A 525 -34.20 19.11 -0.93
N GLY A 526 -33.04 18.69 -1.44
CA GLY A 526 -32.40 17.41 -1.13
C GLY A 526 -31.38 17.44 0.00
N SER A 527 -31.16 18.58 0.68
CA SER A 527 -30.24 18.68 1.81
C SER A 527 -30.90 18.17 3.09
N THR A 528 -30.34 17.14 3.71
CA THR A 528 -30.84 16.61 5.00
C THR A 528 -29.81 16.79 6.11
N PHE A 529 -30.29 16.91 7.35
CA PHE A 529 -29.45 16.88 8.54
C PHE A 529 -29.98 15.85 9.54
N THR A 530 -29.16 14.87 9.87
CA THR A 530 -29.52 13.79 10.79
C THR A 530 -28.53 13.74 11.95
N VAL A 531 -29.06 13.70 13.17
CA VAL A 531 -28.26 13.49 14.39
C VAL A 531 -28.73 12.20 15.05
N ASN A 532 -27.83 11.24 15.17
CA ASN A 532 -27.98 10.04 15.97
C ASN A 532 -27.07 10.20 17.19
N PHE A 533 -27.63 10.13 18.40
CA PHE A 533 -26.88 10.27 19.65
C PHE A 533 -27.17 9.08 20.57
N GLY A 534 -26.34 8.89 21.60
CA GLY A 534 -26.53 7.83 22.59
C GLY A 534 -26.37 6.40 22.06
N GLN A 535 -25.57 6.19 21.01
CA GLN A 535 -25.44 4.88 20.35
C GLN A 535 -24.75 3.80 21.20
N GLN A 536 -24.21 4.14 22.37
CA GLN A 536 -23.55 3.24 23.34
C GLN A 536 -24.51 2.59 24.39
N ASN A 537 -25.82 2.63 24.19
CA ASN A 537 -26.84 2.06 25.09
C ASN A 537 -26.82 2.66 26.52
N ALA A 538 -26.31 3.88 26.69
CA ALA A 538 -26.43 4.68 27.91
C ALA A 538 -27.43 5.81 27.69
N GLY A 539 -27.97 6.40 28.76
CA GLY A 539 -28.75 7.63 28.61
C GLY A 539 -27.84 8.81 28.30
N ASN A 540 -28.03 9.44 27.14
CA ASN A 540 -27.19 10.54 26.65
C ASN A 540 -28.05 11.73 26.22
N GLN A 541 -27.40 12.82 25.82
CA GLN A 541 -28.04 14.09 25.55
C GLN A 541 -27.73 14.62 24.14
N LEU A 542 -28.77 15.15 23.49
CA LEU A 542 -28.65 16.14 22.43
C LEU A 542 -28.98 17.53 23.02
N ASP A 543 -27.98 18.40 23.16
CA ASP A 543 -28.16 19.80 23.57
C ASP A 543 -28.21 20.72 22.36
N LEU A 544 -29.35 21.37 22.13
CA LEU A 544 -29.53 22.29 21.01
C LEU A 544 -28.96 23.70 21.26
N GLY A 545 -28.69 24.08 22.52
CA GLY A 545 -28.14 25.38 22.89
C GLY A 545 -28.89 26.57 22.25
N SER A 546 -28.18 27.61 21.79
CA SER A 546 -28.79 28.71 21.01
C SER A 546 -28.73 28.49 19.49
N SER A 547 -28.71 27.23 19.04
CA SER A 547 -28.37 26.91 17.65
C SER A 547 -29.51 27.19 16.65
N THR A 548 -29.13 27.55 15.43
CA THR A 548 -30.03 27.70 14.28
C THR A 548 -29.84 26.52 13.34
N ILE A 549 -30.88 25.70 13.19
CA ILE A 549 -30.85 24.48 12.37
C ILE A 549 -31.90 24.58 11.28
N THR A 550 -31.50 24.34 10.04
CA THR A 550 -32.43 24.28 8.89
C THR A 550 -31.85 23.35 7.84
N ALA A 551 -32.61 22.34 7.41
CA ALA A 551 -32.27 21.54 6.24
C ALA A 551 -33.55 21.33 5.44
N ALA A 552 -33.60 21.84 4.20
CA ALA A 552 -34.84 21.90 3.43
C ALA A 552 -35.38 20.52 3.02
N GLY A 553 -34.52 19.48 2.99
CA GLY A 553 -34.91 18.08 2.82
C GLY A 553 -35.31 17.37 4.12
N GLY A 554 -35.16 18.02 5.27
CA GLY A 554 -35.59 17.50 6.59
C GLY A 554 -34.47 17.46 7.63
N VAL A 555 -34.88 17.59 8.89
CA VAL A 555 -34.04 17.46 10.08
C VAL A 555 -34.60 16.35 10.96
N THR A 556 -33.74 15.42 11.38
CA THR A 556 -34.14 14.27 12.21
C THR A 556 -33.17 14.03 13.37
N PHE A 557 -33.69 13.81 14.56
CA PHE A 557 -32.91 13.47 15.75
C PHE A 557 -33.30 12.09 16.28
N ASN A 558 -32.33 11.20 16.45
CA ASN A 558 -32.59 9.84 16.91
C ASN A 558 -31.72 9.54 18.13
N GLY A 559 -32.35 9.15 19.23
CA GLY A 559 -31.62 8.56 20.36
C GLY A 559 -31.21 7.11 20.09
N GLY A 560 -30.42 6.55 21.00
CA GLY A 560 -30.03 5.16 21.02
C GLY A 560 -31.07 4.31 21.74
N THR A 561 -30.62 3.20 22.34
CA THR A 561 -31.51 2.36 23.17
C THR A 561 -31.48 2.75 24.66
N GLY A 562 -30.76 3.82 25.00
CA GLY A 562 -30.64 4.32 26.36
C GLY A 562 -31.84 5.17 26.74
N SER A 563 -31.78 5.81 27.93
CA SER A 563 -32.76 6.84 28.27
C SER A 563 -32.22 8.19 27.82
N ASP A 564 -32.57 8.56 26.60
CA ASP A 564 -31.98 9.68 25.89
C ASP A 564 -32.79 10.96 26.11
N THR A 565 -32.08 12.09 26.11
CA THR A 565 -32.65 13.41 26.41
C THR A 565 -32.39 14.39 25.29
N ILE A 566 -33.44 15.06 24.81
CA ILE A 566 -33.28 16.30 24.04
C ILE A 566 -33.41 17.48 24.99
N VAL A 567 -32.38 18.32 25.04
CA VAL A 567 -32.44 19.64 25.66
C VAL A 567 -32.77 20.66 24.58
N GLY A 568 -33.95 21.28 24.72
CA GLY A 568 -34.47 22.30 23.83
C GLY A 568 -33.53 23.51 23.75
N SER A 569 -33.67 24.29 22.68
CA SER A 569 -32.85 25.47 22.48
C SER A 569 -33.10 26.51 23.58
N THR A 570 -32.18 27.45 23.79
CA THR A 570 -32.37 28.56 24.77
C THR A 570 -33.50 29.54 24.37
N ALA A 571 -34.05 29.43 23.16
CA ALA A 571 -35.27 30.11 22.75
C ALA A 571 -36.50 29.28 23.17
N GLY A 572 -37.71 29.88 23.14
CA GLY A 572 -38.93 29.11 23.41
C GLY A 572 -39.08 27.94 22.42
N ASN A 573 -39.26 26.74 22.95
CA ASN A 573 -39.38 25.51 22.18
C ASN A 573 -40.83 25.01 22.15
N ALA A 574 -41.24 24.46 21.02
CA ALA A 574 -42.50 23.75 20.90
C ALA A 574 -42.24 22.24 20.81
N PHE A 575 -42.65 21.51 21.84
CA PHE A 575 -42.56 20.04 21.85
C PHE A 575 -43.93 19.42 21.52
N VAL A 576 -43.97 18.52 20.53
CA VAL A 576 -45.18 17.79 20.16
C VAL A 576 -44.91 16.30 20.22
N ILE A 577 -45.54 15.58 21.15
CA ILE A 577 -45.40 14.13 21.28
C ILE A 577 -46.42 13.45 20.35
N SER A 578 -45.93 12.64 19.42
CA SER A 578 -46.76 11.96 18.41
C SER A 578 -46.86 10.44 18.61
N GLY A 579 -46.05 9.86 19.50
CA GLY A 579 -46.04 8.44 19.80
C GLY A 579 -45.15 8.12 21.00
N GLY A 580 -44.96 6.82 21.30
CA GLY A 580 -43.93 6.39 22.25
C GLY A 580 -42.56 6.82 21.75
N ASP A 581 -41.79 7.46 22.62
CA ASP A 581 -40.41 7.93 22.39
C ASP A 581 -40.23 8.71 21.07
N SER A 582 -41.27 9.41 20.60
CA SER A 582 -41.29 10.07 19.29
C SER A 582 -42.18 11.30 19.23
N GLY A 583 -41.79 12.26 18.40
CA GLY A 583 -42.44 13.56 18.32
C GLY A 583 -41.70 14.56 17.44
N THR A 584 -41.96 15.84 17.70
CA THR A 584 -41.18 16.95 17.12
C THR A 584 -40.74 17.95 18.17
N VAL A 585 -39.55 18.53 17.99
CA VAL A 585 -39.07 19.73 18.69
C VAL A 585 -38.82 20.82 17.66
N ASN A 586 -39.49 21.97 17.79
CA ASN A 586 -39.39 23.09 16.82
C ASN A 586 -39.65 22.66 15.36
N GLY A 587 -40.52 21.67 15.16
CA GLY A 587 -40.83 21.08 13.85
C GLY A 587 -39.84 20.03 13.35
N PHE A 588 -38.74 19.75 14.07
CA PHE A 588 -37.80 18.68 13.74
C PHE A 588 -38.27 17.36 14.34
N THR A 589 -38.29 16.29 13.54
CA THR A 589 -38.72 14.97 14.00
C THR A 589 -37.70 14.37 14.94
N PHE A 590 -38.17 13.76 16.05
CA PHE A 590 -37.35 12.90 16.88
C PHE A 590 -37.95 11.51 17.06
N THR A 591 -37.08 10.50 17.24
CA THR A 591 -37.45 9.12 17.57
C THR A 591 -36.46 8.51 18.57
N SER A 592 -36.91 7.50 19.35
CA SER A 592 -36.12 6.87 20.40
C SER A 592 -35.58 7.88 21.42
N VAL A 593 -36.46 8.77 21.91
CA VAL A 593 -36.11 9.78 22.94
C VAL A 593 -37.15 9.75 24.05
N GLU A 594 -36.71 9.40 25.26
CA GLU A 594 -37.57 9.21 26.43
C GLU A 594 -37.78 10.51 27.22
N ASN A 595 -36.81 11.45 27.17
CA ASN A 595 -36.84 12.67 27.96
C ASN A 595 -36.74 13.93 27.09
N LEU A 596 -37.57 14.92 27.40
CA LEU A 596 -37.52 16.26 26.80
C LEU A 596 -37.34 17.28 27.93
N THR A 597 -36.33 18.13 27.81
CA THR A 597 -36.05 19.18 28.79
C THR A 597 -36.05 20.54 28.08
N GLY A 598 -36.92 21.43 28.53
CA GLY A 598 -36.86 22.83 28.14
C GLY A 598 -35.66 23.54 28.77
N SER A 599 -35.08 24.51 28.06
CA SER A 599 -34.03 25.38 28.61
C SER A 599 -34.48 26.84 28.78
N ASN A 600 -35.76 27.12 28.54
CA ASN A 600 -36.40 28.42 28.69
C ASN A 600 -37.74 28.31 29.45
N THR A 601 -38.15 29.35 30.16
CA THR A 601 -39.47 29.43 30.82
C THR A 601 -40.64 29.61 29.85
N ALA A 602 -40.37 29.84 28.56
CA ALA A 602 -41.34 29.99 27.48
C ALA A 602 -41.47 28.72 26.61
N ASP A 603 -41.04 27.57 27.14
CA ASP A 603 -41.19 26.27 26.48
C ASP A 603 -42.62 25.74 26.71
N ASP A 604 -43.29 25.38 25.61
CA ASP A 604 -44.69 24.94 25.56
C ASP A 604 -44.83 23.45 25.21
#